data_AF-A0A817R1C6-F1
#
_entry.id   AF-A0A817R1C6-F1
#
_cell.length_a   1.000
_cell.length_b   1.000
_cell.length_c   1.000
_cell.angle_alpha   90.00
_cell.angle_beta   90.00
_cell.angle_gamma   90.00
#
_symmetry.space_group_name_H-M   'P 1'
#
loop_
_entity.id
_entity.type
_entity.pdbx_description
1 polymer ?
#
loop_
_entity_poly.entity_id
_entity_poly.type
_entity_poly.pdbx_seq_one_letter_code
_entity_poly.pdbx_strand_id
1 'polypeptide(L)'
;MDFNRHIAQELQASRGSPSVPASDTTLEQKFQCHSQCIFAIAWISDRLLCATSGDQTTVIYDIETGDEIDLLRGHTMSVRSVCKLYYSTNVLATGGRDSIINIYDRRYSKKQGALHPISSIACAHISSTALQKSARKDTRSVTAVEFQDEHNLYSCACADSALKVWDLRYTYSRLNTNHIPKPKRMFCVPIDDVKSINRLAGFSDMKMDSNRMILFANC
;
A
#
# COMPACT_ATOMS: atom_id res chain seq x y z
N MET A 1 -16.67 -55.53 -18.19
CA MET A 1 -16.65 -54.88 -16.86
C MET A 1 -15.27 -54.24 -16.70
N ASP A 2 -14.94 -53.24 -17.51
CA ASP A 2 -13.56 -52.70 -17.58
C ASP A 2 -13.57 -51.20 -17.88
N PHE A 3 -14.27 -50.43 -17.05
CA PHE A 3 -14.17 -48.96 -17.07
C PHE A 3 -13.43 -48.41 -15.84
N ASN A 4 -13.30 -49.22 -14.78
CA ASN A 4 -12.74 -48.77 -13.49
C ASN A 4 -11.23 -49.05 -13.30
N ARG A 5 -10.53 -49.60 -14.31
CA ARG A 5 -9.07 -49.83 -14.22
C ARG A 5 -8.21 -48.75 -14.87
N HIS A 6 -8.76 -47.93 -15.76
CA HIS A 6 -7.97 -46.87 -16.43
C HIS A 6 -7.83 -45.60 -15.57
N ILE A 7 -8.87 -45.22 -14.82
CA ILE A 7 -8.84 -44.03 -13.95
C ILE A 7 -7.86 -44.21 -12.76
N ALA A 8 -7.60 -45.44 -12.33
CA ALA A 8 -6.67 -45.72 -11.23
C ALA A 8 -5.18 -45.61 -11.63
N GLN A 9 -4.85 -45.65 -12.94
CA GLN A 9 -3.47 -45.51 -13.41
C GLN A 9 -3.11 -44.06 -13.78
N GLU A 10 -4.07 -43.21 -14.14
CA GLU A 10 -3.80 -41.77 -14.36
C GLU A 10 -3.67 -40.97 -13.05
N LEU A 11 -4.24 -41.44 -11.93
CA LEU A 11 -4.12 -40.78 -10.62
C LEU A 11 -2.80 -41.02 -9.88
N GLN A 12 -1.89 -41.84 -10.44
CA GLN A 12 -0.53 -42.02 -9.94
C GLN A 12 0.54 -41.32 -10.80
N ALA A 13 0.17 -40.67 -11.90
CA ALA A 13 1.12 -39.95 -12.77
C ALA A 13 1.15 -38.42 -12.55
N SER A 14 0.27 -37.84 -11.73
CA SER A 14 0.20 -36.37 -11.54
C SER A 14 0.39 -35.88 -10.09
N ARG A 15 0.97 -36.70 -9.20
CA ARG A 15 1.30 -36.31 -7.82
C ARG A 15 2.78 -35.96 -7.61
N GLY A 16 3.39 -35.33 -8.60
CA GLY A 16 4.50 -34.43 -8.37
C GLY A 16 3.94 -33.02 -8.26
N SER A 17 3.65 -32.54 -7.04
CA SER A 17 3.77 -31.09 -6.83
C SER A 17 5.15 -30.71 -7.36
N PRO A 18 5.33 -29.67 -8.19
CA PRO A 18 6.67 -29.20 -8.49
C PRO A 18 7.31 -28.89 -7.15
N SER A 19 8.23 -29.76 -6.72
CA SER A 19 9.10 -29.48 -5.60
C SER A 19 9.88 -28.27 -6.06
N VAL A 20 9.50 -27.09 -5.54
CA VAL A 20 10.34 -25.90 -5.67
C VAL A 20 11.70 -26.36 -5.17
N PRO A 21 12.73 -26.46 -6.02
CA PRO A 21 14.04 -26.87 -5.56
C PRO A 21 14.39 -25.92 -4.42
N ALA A 22 14.87 -26.47 -3.31
CA ALA A 22 15.32 -25.67 -2.18
C ALA A 22 16.39 -24.72 -2.73
N SER A 23 15.98 -23.49 -3.05
CA SER A 23 16.86 -22.44 -3.51
C SER A 23 17.81 -22.22 -2.36
N ASP A 24 19.09 -22.47 -2.60
CA ASP A 24 20.16 -22.17 -1.66
C ASP A 24 20.01 -20.69 -1.30
N THR A 25 19.43 -20.39 -0.12
CA THR A 25 19.15 -19.03 0.33
C THR A 25 20.44 -18.40 0.81
N THR A 26 21.40 -18.26 -0.09
CA THR A 26 22.62 -17.49 0.13
C THR A 26 22.25 -16.02 0.03
N LEU A 27 22.56 -15.24 1.07
CA LEU A 27 22.40 -13.79 1.04
C LEU A 27 23.26 -13.22 -0.10
N GLU A 28 22.62 -12.69 -1.15
CA GLU A 28 23.34 -12.10 -2.28
C GLU A 28 23.86 -10.69 -1.96
N GLN A 29 23.03 -9.84 -1.34
CA GLN A 29 23.38 -8.45 -1.11
C GLN A 29 22.70 -7.87 0.14
N LYS A 30 23.41 -6.98 0.85
CA LYS A 30 22.90 -6.24 2.01
C LYS A 30 23.37 -4.80 1.96
N PHE A 31 22.45 -3.86 2.04
CA PHE A 31 22.75 -2.43 2.12
C PHE A 31 21.80 -1.73 3.10
N GLN A 32 22.27 -0.64 3.72
CA GLN A 32 21.45 0.21 4.57
C GLN A 32 20.69 1.18 3.67
N CYS A 33 19.38 1.00 3.53
CA CYS A 33 18.54 1.90 2.73
C CYS A 33 18.06 3.13 3.53
N HIS A 34 17.59 2.92 4.76
CA HIS A 34 16.94 3.97 5.54
C HIS A 34 17.54 4.15 6.93
N SER A 35 17.35 5.34 7.51
CA SER A 35 17.83 5.67 8.87
C SER A 35 16.89 5.21 9.99
N GLN A 36 15.69 4.74 9.63
CA GLN A 36 14.62 4.30 10.51
C GLN A 36 13.99 3.01 9.99
N CYS A 37 13.00 2.48 10.72
CA CYS A 37 12.30 1.26 10.33
C CYS A 37 11.67 1.37 8.94
N ILE A 38 11.89 0.34 8.12
CA ILE A 38 11.20 0.14 6.85
C ILE A 38 9.81 -0.43 7.17
N PHE A 39 8.77 0.13 6.56
CA PHE A 39 7.39 -0.31 6.78
C PHE A 39 6.80 -1.07 5.60
N ALA A 40 7.15 -0.70 4.37
CA ALA A 40 6.70 -1.38 3.17
C ALA A 40 7.78 -1.35 2.09
N ILE A 41 7.72 -2.35 1.22
CA ILE A 41 8.51 -2.43 0.01
C ILE A 41 7.60 -2.76 -1.17
N ALA A 42 7.96 -2.31 -2.37
CA ALA A 42 7.27 -2.66 -3.60
C ALA A 42 8.23 -2.72 -4.78
N TRP A 43 8.07 -3.74 -5.62
CA TRP A 43 8.77 -3.81 -6.90
C TRP A 43 8.23 -2.78 -7.88
N ILE A 44 9.13 -1.96 -8.43
CA ILE A 44 8.84 -1.00 -9.49
C ILE A 44 8.96 -1.69 -10.85
N SER A 45 10.06 -2.40 -11.03
CA SER A 45 10.40 -3.27 -12.15
C SER A 45 11.35 -4.37 -11.65
N ASP A 46 11.80 -5.28 -12.49
CA ASP A 46 12.65 -6.42 -12.09
C ASP A 46 13.96 -5.98 -11.39
N ARG A 47 14.46 -4.79 -11.72
CA ARG A 47 15.69 -4.21 -11.15
C ARG A 47 15.45 -3.13 -10.08
N LEU A 48 14.24 -2.59 -9.97
CA LEU A 48 13.98 -1.42 -9.14
C LEU A 48 13.06 -1.79 -7.97
N LEU A 49 13.56 -1.59 -6.76
CA LEU A 49 12.82 -1.82 -5.52
C LEU A 49 12.58 -0.50 -4.80
N CYS A 50 11.34 -0.26 -4.38
CA CYS A 50 10.98 0.88 -3.58
C CYS A 50 10.81 0.48 -2.11
N ALA A 51 11.32 1.29 -1.19
CA ALA A 51 11.18 1.09 0.24
C ALA A 51 10.66 2.36 0.93
N THR A 52 9.73 2.21 1.87
CA THR A 52 9.16 3.31 2.66
C THR A 52 9.61 3.24 4.11
N SER A 53 9.80 4.39 4.75
CA SER A 53 10.46 4.44 6.06
C SER A 53 9.82 5.37 7.09
N GLY A 54 10.16 5.10 8.35
CA GLY A 54 9.89 5.95 9.50
C GLY A 54 10.57 7.32 9.45
N ASP A 55 11.61 7.47 8.62
CA ASP A 55 12.31 8.75 8.37
C ASP A 55 11.54 9.71 7.46
N GLN A 56 10.26 9.40 7.17
CA GLN A 56 9.32 10.21 6.39
C GLN A 56 9.63 10.24 4.88
N THR A 57 10.54 9.36 4.43
CA THR A 57 10.91 9.26 3.03
C THR A 57 10.57 7.90 2.44
N THR A 58 10.64 7.85 1.12
CA THR A 58 10.54 6.63 0.34
C THR A 58 11.62 6.70 -0.72
N VAL A 59 12.39 5.64 -0.89
CA VAL A 59 13.52 5.63 -1.82
C VAL A 59 13.34 4.47 -2.80
N ILE A 60 13.68 4.72 -4.07
CA ILE A 60 13.78 3.71 -5.11
C ILE A 60 15.26 3.37 -5.28
N TYR A 61 15.57 2.10 -5.14
CA TYR A 61 16.90 1.53 -5.30
C TYR A 61 16.97 0.70 -6.56
N ASP A 62 18.15 0.68 -7.14
CA ASP A 62 18.57 -0.34 -8.07
C ASP A 62 19.17 -1.50 -7.30
N ILE A 63 18.56 -2.68 -7.40
CA ILE A 63 18.97 -3.84 -6.61
C ILE A 63 20.29 -4.45 -7.11
N GLU A 64 20.66 -4.26 -8.38
CA GLU A 64 21.92 -4.79 -8.92
C GLU A 64 23.11 -3.96 -8.46
N THR A 65 22.98 -2.63 -8.43
CA THR A 65 24.08 -1.74 -8.04
C THR A 65 24.05 -1.37 -6.55
N GLY A 66 22.88 -1.44 -5.92
CA GLY A 66 22.64 -0.89 -4.58
C GLY A 66 22.48 0.64 -4.56
N ASP A 67 22.41 1.29 -5.72
CA ASP A 67 22.36 2.74 -5.81
C ASP A 67 20.96 3.29 -5.54
N GLU A 68 20.92 4.50 -4.97
CA GLU A 68 19.71 5.31 -4.85
C GLU A 68 19.36 5.98 -6.18
N ILE A 69 18.21 5.63 -6.76
CA ILE A 69 17.74 6.16 -8.03
C ILE A 69 16.83 7.38 -7.84
N ASP A 70 15.89 7.28 -6.90
CA ASP A 70 14.93 8.34 -6.63
C ASP A 70 14.59 8.45 -5.14
N LEU A 71 14.65 9.67 -4.60
CA LEU A 71 14.17 10.01 -3.27
C LEU A 71 12.81 10.69 -3.36
N LEU A 72 11.78 10.11 -2.75
CA LEU A 72 10.42 10.64 -2.68
C LEU A 72 10.22 11.33 -1.31
N ARG A 73 9.87 12.61 -1.35
CA ARG A 73 9.55 13.44 -0.17
C ARG A 73 8.11 13.93 -0.22
N GLY A 74 7.60 14.44 0.90
CA GLY A 74 6.26 15.07 0.97
C GLY A 74 5.42 14.61 2.15
N HIS A 75 5.76 13.47 2.76
CA HIS A 75 5.18 13.07 4.04
C HIS A 75 5.78 13.86 5.19
N THR A 76 4.98 14.09 6.25
CA THR A 76 5.39 14.76 7.49
C THR A 76 5.53 13.80 8.67
N MET A 77 5.19 12.53 8.46
CA MET A 77 5.33 11.44 9.42
C MET A 77 5.72 10.14 8.69
N SER A 78 5.93 9.06 9.44
CA SER A 78 6.36 7.76 8.90
C SER A 78 5.49 7.27 7.73
N VAL A 79 6.14 6.85 6.65
CA VAL A 79 5.50 6.31 5.44
C VAL A 79 5.33 4.81 5.60
N ARG A 80 4.09 4.32 5.46
CA ARG A 80 3.71 2.96 5.86
C ARG A 80 3.32 2.05 4.71
N SER A 81 2.97 2.62 3.58
CA SER A 81 2.57 1.86 2.41
C SER A 81 3.06 2.53 1.15
N VAL A 82 3.35 1.70 0.16
CA VAL A 82 3.67 2.09 -1.21
C VAL A 82 2.98 1.11 -2.15
N CYS A 83 2.48 1.64 -3.26
CA CYS A 83 1.97 0.85 -4.37
C CYS A 83 2.35 1.50 -5.69
N LYS A 84 2.74 0.68 -6.67
CA LYS A 84 3.00 1.08 -8.05
C LYS A 84 1.73 0.91 -8.87
N LEU A 85 1.46 1.85 -9.78
CA LEU A 85 0.44 1.64 -10.81
C LEU A 85 0.80 0.42 -11.68
N TYR A 86 -0.09 -0.56 -11.79
CA TYR A 86 0.21 -1.90 -12.29
C TYR A 86 1.01 -1.95 -13.60
N TYR A 87 0.62 -1.16 -14.60
CA TYR A 87 1.21 -1.13 -15.95
C TYR A 87 2.19 0.04 -16.17
N SER A 88 2.59 0.76 -15.12
CA SER A 88 3.53 1.88 -15.22
C SER A 88 4.66 1.75 -14.21
N THR A 89 5.89 1.96 -14.63
CA THR A 89 7.07 2.01 -13.74
C THR A 89 7.35 3.42 -13.19
N ASN A 90 6.50 4.39 -13.54
CA ASN A 90 6.71 5.80 -13.24
C ASN A 90 5.76 6.34 -12.16
N VAL A 91 4.58 5.73 -12.00
CA VAL A 91 3.54 6.25 -11.11
C VAL A 91 3.45 5.44 -9.84
N LEU A 92 3.53 6.14 -8.71
CA LEU A 92 3.56 5.57 -7.37
C LEU A 92 2.58 6.29 -6.45
N ALA A 93 2.00 5.55 -5.52
CA ALA A 93 1.22 6.08 -4.41
C ALA A 93 1.87 5.65 -3.10
N THR A 94 1.93 6.55 -2.13
CA THR A 94 2.37 6.25 -0.77
C THR A 94 1.36 6.75 0.25
N GLY A 95 1.23 6.03 1.37
CA GLY A 95 0.37 6.38 2.50
C GLY A 95 1.13 6.43 3.81
N GLY A 96 0.87 7.45 4.64
CA GLY A 96 1.64 7.71 5.87
C GLY A 96 0.82 7.81 7.15
N ARG A 97 1.51 7.98 8.30
CA ARG A 97 0.90 8.34 9.59
C ARG A 97 0.37 9.78 9.63
N ASP A 98 0.75 10.61 8.67
CA ASP A 98 0.21 11.95 8.50
C ASP A 98 -1.21 11.95 7.92
N SER A 99 -1.78 10.78 7.61
CA SER A 99 -3.08 10.62 6.92
C SER A 99 -3.09 11.29 5.54
N ILE A 100 -1.92 11.39 4.92
CA ILE A 100 -1.77 11.86 3.55
C ILE A 100 -1.56 10.65 2.64
N ILE A 101 -2.18 10.68 1.47
CA ILE A 101 -1.82 9.84 0.34
C ILE A 101 -1.12 10.73 -0.67
N ASN A 102 0.12 10.41 -1.00
CA ASN A 102 0.92 11.15 -1.98
C ASN A 102 1.01 10.35 -3.27
N ILE A 103 0.81 11.03 -4.41
CA ILE A 103 0.96 10.47 -5.74
C ILE A 103 2.19 11.09 -6.39
N TYR A 104 3.05 10.24 -6.92
CA TYR A 104 4.31 10.62 -7.58
C TYR A 104 4.31 10.16 -9.03
N ASP A 105 4.95 10.94 -9.88
CA ASP A 105 5.35 10.53 -11.22
C ASP A 105 6.84 10.79 -11.39
N ARG A 106 7.63 9.75 -11.67
CA ARG A 106 9.09 9.82 -11.82
C ARG A 106 9.52 10.67 -13.02
N ARG A 107 8.62 10.89 -13.99
CA ARG A 107 8.86 11.77 -15.15
C ARG A 107 8.68 13.25 -14.80
N TYR A 108 8.06 13.54 -13.66
CA TYR A 108 7.89 14.92 -13.21
C TYR A 108 9.19 15.47 -12.65
N SER A 109 9.46 16.75 -12.90
CA SER A 109 10.74 17.38 -12.52
C SER A 109 11.03 17.22 -11.04
N LYS A 110 12.22 16.71 -10.73
CA LYS A 110 12.77 16.71 -9.37
C LYS A 110 12.97 18.14 -8.90
N LYS A 111 12.68 18.41 -7.63
CA LYS A 111 13.02 19.66 -6.95
C LYS A 111 14.03 19.32 -5.86
N GLN A 112 15.15 20.05 -5.80
CA GLN A 112 16.21 19.81 -4.81
C GLN A 112 16.70 18.35 -4.79
N GLY A 113 16.78 17.71 -5.95
CA GLY A 113 17.23 16.31 -6.08
C GLY A 113 16.20 15.24 -5.66
N ALA A 114 15.00 15.63 -5.21
CA ALA A 114 13.94 14.72 -4.79
C ALA A 114 12.69 14.83 -5.66
N LEU A 115 11.92 13.74 -5.76
CA LEU A 115 10.57 13.73 -6.27
C LEU A 115 9.60 14.25 -5.20
N HIS A 116 8.76 15.19 -5.58
CA HIS A 116 7.66 15.71 -4.77
C HIS A 116 6.33 15.22 -5.35
N PRO A 117 5.28 15.10 -4.51
CA PRO A 117 3.99 14.62 -4.99
C PRO A 117 3.43 15.55 -6.05
N ILE A 118 2.95 14.96 -7.15
CA ILE A 118 2.18 15.67 -8.18
C ILE A 118 0.73 15.90 -7.72
N SER A 119 0.26 15.08 -6.79
CA SER A 119 -1.04 15.20 -6.15
C SER A 119 -0.98 14.61 -4.74
N SER A 120 -1.74 15.20 -3.82
CA SER A 120 -1.83 14.72 -2.45
C SER A 120 -3.29 14.75 -1.99
N ILE A 121 -3.71 13.67 -1.35
CA ILE A 121 -4.99 13.56 -0.66
C ILE A 121 -4.70 13.69 0.83
N ALA A 122 -4.69 14.93 1.32
CA ALA A 122 -4.51 15.19 2.75
C ALA A 122 -5.77 14.78 3.50
N CYS A 123 -5.63 14.33 4.76
CA CYS A 123 -6.78 13.95 5.59
C CYS A 123 -7.61 12.78 5.02
N ALA A 124 -6.95 11.85 4.30
CA ALA A 124 -7.59 10.71 3.68
C ALA A 124 -8.34 9.84 4.70
N HIS A 125 -7.77 9.66 5.89
CA HIS A 125 -8.34 8.91 7.01
C HIS A 125 -8.23 9.70 8.32
N ILE A 126 -9.27 10.49 8.63
CA ILE A 126 -9.42 11.14 9.93
C ILE A 126 -10.42 10.33 10.76
N SER A 127 -10.03 9.95 11.98
CA SER A 127 -10.97 9.44 12.96
C SER A 127 -11.88 10.57 13.44
N SER A 128 -13.16 10.57 13.02
CA SER A 128 -14.15 11.58 13.39
C SER A 128 -14.98 11.18 14.61
N THR A 129 -14.40 10.54 15.61
CA THR A 129 -15.16 10.14 16.80
C THR A 129 -15.01 11.19 17.91
N ALA A 130 -16.08 11.96 18.14
CA ALA A 130 -16.26 12.83 19.30
C ALA A 130 -16.18 12.10 20.66
N LEU A 131 -16.03 10.76 20.64
CA LEU A 131 -15.92 9.88 21.81
C LEU A 131 -14.48 9.74 22.35
N GLN A 132 -13.45 10.22 21.65
CA GLN A 132 -12.06 10.07 22.08
C GLN A 132 -11.55 11.35 22.78
N LYS A 133 -12.09 11.65 23.97
CA LYS A 133 -11.54 12.68 24.89
C LYS A 133 -10.31 12.21 25.67
N SER A 134 -9.75 11.03 25.37
CA SER A 134 -8.66 10.43 26.14
C SER A 134 -7.47 9.97 25.27
N ALA A 135 -6.40 10.77 25.30
CA ALA A 135 -4.98 10.35 25.35
C ALA A 135 -4.39 9.31 24.37
N ARG A 136 -4.88 9.13 23.14
CA ARG A 136 -4.04 8.56 22.05
C ARG A 136 -3.93 9.56 20.91
N LYS A 137 -2.80 10.28 20.90
CA LYS A 137 -2.59 11.53 20.15
C LYS A 137 -2.35 11.37 18.64
N ASP A 138 -2.33 10.15 18.09
CA ASP A 138 -2.20 9.92 16.64
C ASP A 138 -3.05 8.73 16.18
N THR A 139 -4.32 9.00 15.90
CA THR A 139 -5.22 8.08 15.20
C THR A 139 -5.34 8.45 13.71
N ARG A 140 -4.38 9.20 13.16
CA ARG A 140 -4.32 9.57 11.74
C ARG A 140 -3.31 8.66 11.07
N SER A 141 -3.73 7.97 10.02
CA SER A 141 -3.02 6.77 9.62
C SER A 141 -3.58 6.19 8.33
N VAL A 142 -2.82 6.18 7.25
CA VAL A 142 -3.08 5.31 6.09
C VAL A 142 -2.25 4.05 6.26
N THR A 143 -2.89 2.90 6.48
CA THR A 143 -2.21 1.60 6.67
C THR A 143 -1.74 1.04 5.34
N ALA A 144 -2.61 1.05 4.34
CA ALA A 144 -2.30 0.52 3.02
C ALA A 144 -2.96 1.36 1.92
N VAL A 145 -2.30 1.38 0.75
CA VAL A 145 -2.78 1.99 -0.49
C VAL A 145 -2.58 0.99 -1.62
N GLU A 146 -3.57 0.87 -2.52
CA GLU A 146 -3.50 -0.02 -3.67
C GLU A 146 -4.18 0.60 -4.88
N PHE A 147 -3.50 0.62 -6.03
CA PHE A 147 -4.12 1.00 -7.29
C PHE A 147 -5.03 -0.14 -7.79
N GLN A 148 -6.23 0.24 -8.22
CA GLN A 148 -7.03 -0.60 -9.10
C GLN A 148 -6.67 -0.33 -10.56
N ASP A 149 -6.65 0.95 -10.94
CA ASP A 149 -6.38 1.43 -12.29
C ASP A 149 -5.79 2.86 -12.26
N GLU A 150 -5.65 3.50 -13.41
CA GLU A 150 -5.15 4.88 -13.57
C GLU A 150 -5.97 5.95 -12.83
N HIS A 151 -7.22 5.65 -12.48
CA HIS A 151 -8.18 6.59 -11.95
C HIS A 151 -8.61 6.25 -10.53
N ASN A 152 -8.65 4.98 -10.16
CA ASN A 152 -9.15 4.51 -8.87
C ASN A 152 -8.01 4.03 -7.97
N LEU A 153 -7.92 4.67 -6.80
CA LEU A 153 -7.00 4.28 -5.74
C LEU A 153 -7.78 3.86 -4.50
N TYR A 154 -7.39 2.74 -3.91
CA TYR A 154 -7.93 2.26 -2.66
C TYR A 154 -7.00 2.63 -1.51
N SER A 155 -7.58 2.99 -0.37
CA SER A 155 -6.82 3.15 0.86
C SER A 155 -7.63 2.68 2.07
N CYS A 156 -6.92 2.22 3.09
CA CYS A 156 -7.55 1.83 4.35
C CYS A 156 -6.77 2.37 5.52
N ALA A 157 -7.44 2.34 6.67
CA ALA A 157 -6.86 2.77 7.92
C ALA A 157 -7.40 1.95 9.08
N CYS A 158 -6.56 1.86 10.12
CA CYS A 158 -6.97 1.27 11.37
C CYS A 158 -7.94 2.17 12.16
N ALA A 159 -7.85 3.48 11.99
CA ALA A 159 -8.43 4.42 12.94
C ALA A 159 -9.82 4.96 12.61
N ASP A 160 -10.24 4.87 11.35
CA ASP A 160 -11.60 5.24 10.93
C ASP A 160 -12.43 4.04 10.50
N SER A 161 -11.90 2.81 10.66
CA SER A 161 -12.57 1.55 10.32
C SER A 161 -13.14 1.50 8.90
N ALA A 162 -12.54 2.29 8.00
CA ALA A 162 -13.04 2.51 6.66
C ALA A 162 -11.99 2.18 5.60
N LEU A 163 -12.48 1.57 4.54
CA LEU A 163 -11.79 1.39 3.28
C LEU A 163 -12.41 2.37 2.28
N LYS A 164 -11.59 3.22 1.68
CA LYS A 164 -12.00 4.34 0.83
C LYS A 164 -11.49 4.14 -0.58
N VAL A 165 -12.31 4.57 -1.54
CA VAL A 165 -11.96 4.61 -2.96
C VAL A 165 -11.86 6.07 -3.38
N TRP A 166 -10.76 6.43 -4.00
CA TRP A 166 -10.44 7.78 -4.46
C TRP A 166 -10.42 7.82 -5.98
N ASP A 167 -10.93 8.91 -6.56
CA ASP A 167 -10.85 9.16 -8.00
C ASP A 167 -9.72 10.17 -8.24
N LEU A 168 -8.59 9.70 -8.78
CA LEU A 168 -7.37 10.48 -8.97
C LEU A 168 -7.51 11.57 -10.03
N ARG A 169 -8.58 11.54 -10.83
CA ARG A 169 -8.90 12.64 -11.77
C ARG A 169 -9.36 13.89 -11.02
N TYR A 170 -9.79 13.72 -9.77
CA TYR A 170 -10.15 14.83 -8.91
C TYR A 170 -8.89 15.50 -8.32
N THR A 171 -8.81 16.82 -8.43
CA THR A 171 -7.68 17.56 -7.83
C THR A 171 -7.95 17.82 -6.36
N TYR A 172 -7.51 16.91 -5.50
CA TYR A 172 -7.64 17.04 -4.04
C TYR A 172 -6.77 18.16 -3.44
N SER A 173 -5.69 18.53 -4.12
CA SER A 173 -4.74 19.58 -3.67
C SER A 173 -5.22 21.01 -3.89
N ARG A 174 -6.25 21.25 -4.71
CA ARG A 174 -6.74 22.60 -5.08
C ARG A 174 -7.92 23.09 -4.27
N LEU A 175 -8.53 22.24 -3.45
CA LEU A 175 -9.66 22.63 -2.63
C LEU A 175 -9.14 23.13 -1.30
N ASN A 176 -9.36 24.42 -1.09
CA ASN A 176 -9.16 25.20 0.13
C ASN A 176 -8.99 24.34 1.39
N THR A 177 -7.94 24.63 2.17
CA THR A 177 -7.39 23.89 3.33
C THR A 177 -8.36 23.51 4.45
N ASN A 178 -9.65 23.86 4.33
CA ASN A 178 -10.72 23.57 5.27
C ASN A 178 -11.68 22.45 4.81
N HIS A 179 -11.52 21.88 3.61
CA HIS A 179 -12.42 20.83 3.12
C HIS A 179 -11.80 19.43 3.27
N ILE A 180 -12.46 18.56 4.05
CA ILE A 180 -12.12 17.14 4.15
C ILE A 180 -12.37 16.48 2.79
N PRO A 181 -11.39 15.78 2.17
CA PRO A 181 -11.61 15.19 0.85
C PRO A 181 -12.70 14.13 0.93
N LYS A 182 -13.60 14.14 -0.06
CA LYS A 182 -14.69 13.16 -0.13
C LYS A 182 -14.25 11.98 -1.01
N PRO A 183 -14.22 10.74 -0.46
CA PRO A 183 -13.93 9.58 -1.27
C PRO A 183 -15.11 9.29 -2.23
N LYS A 184 -14.82 8.67 -3.37
CA LYS A 184 -15.80 8.20 -4.36
C LYS A 184 -16.71 7.13 -3.74
N ARG A 185 -16.14 6.23 -2.95
CA ARG A 185 -16.86 5.20 -2.19
C ARG A 185 -16.17 4.96 -0.85
N MET A 186 -16.93 4.48 0.12
CA MET A 186 -16.43 4.15 1.45
C MET A 186 -17.13 2.88 1.93
N PHE A 187 -16.35 1.95 2.46
CA PHE A 187 -16.79 0.68 3.03
C PHE A 187 -16.34 0.66 4.48
N CYS A 188 -17.30 0.64 5.41
CA CYS A 188 -17.01 0.59 6.83
C CYS A 188 -17.26 -0.82 7.34
N VAL A 189 -16.44 -1.28 8.29
CA VAL A 189 -16.78 -2.47 9.08
C VAL A 189 -18.03 -2.13 9.91
N PRO A 190 -19.12 -2.93 9.87
CA PRO A 190 -20.33 -2.68 10.65
C PRO A 190 -20.01 -2.55 12.15
N ILE A 191 -20.49 -1.47 12.77
CA ILE A 191 -20.23 -1.16 14.18
C ILE A 191 -21.10 -2.02 15.13
N ASP A 192 -22.11 -2.74 14.61
CA ASP A 192 -23.10 -3.46 15.44
C ASP A 192 -22.50 -4.61 16.27
N ASP A 193 -21.36 -5.17 15.86
CA ASP A 193 -20.60 -6.19 16.63
C ASP A 193 -19.65 -5.59 17.69
N VAL A 194 -19.51 -4.26 17.77
CA VAL A 194 -18.45 -3.58 18.54
C VAL A 194 -18.86 -3.27 19.99
N LYS A 195 -20.11 -3.53 20.39
CA LYS A 195 -20.50 -3.39 21.81
C LYS A 195 -19.78 -4.37 22.75
N SER A 196 -19.16 -5.44 22.22
CA SER A 196 -18.46 -6.47 23.00
C SER A 196 -16.92 -6.41 22.90
N ILE A 197 -16.34 -5.57 22.03
CA ILE A 197 -14.89 -5.57 21.78
C ILE A 197 -14.34 -4.15 21.95
N ASN A 198 -13.53 -3.94 23.01
CA ASN A 198 -12.76 -2.71 23.28
C ASN A 198 -11.64 -2.42 22.26
N ARG A 199 -11.74 -2.93 21.02
CA ARG A 199 -10.70 -2.86 19.99
C ARG A 199 -11.24 -2.14 18.76
N LEU A 200 -10.48 -1.15 18.28
CA LEU A 200 -10.73 -0.48 17.02
C LEU A 200 -10.74 -1.54 15.90
N ALA A 201 -11.89 -1.74 15.25
CA ALA A 201 -12.06 -2.66 14.13
C ALA A 201 -11.56 -2.00 12.83
N GLY A 202 -10.26 -1.77 12.79
CA GLY A 202 -9.58 -1.06 11.70
C GLY A 202 -8.92 -2.01 10.72
N PHE A 203 -8.59 -1.55 9.52
CA PHE A 203 -7.85 -2.36 8.56
C PHE A 203 -6.34 -2.21 8.74
N SER A 204 -5.62 -3.32 8.85
CA SER A 204 -4.17 -3.38 9.00
C SER A 204 -3.41 -3.38 7.67
N ASP A 205 -3.97 -4.01 6.63
CA ASP A 205 -3.38 -4.06 5.28
C ASP A 205 -4.46 -4.34 4.21
N MET A 206 -4.12 -4.11 2.94
CA MET A 206 -4.93 -4.53 1.79
C MET A 206 -4.06 -4.97 0.61
N LYS A 207 -4.55 -5.93 -0.17
CA LYS A 207 -3.94 -6.36 -1.42
C LYS A 207 -4.99 -6.68 -2.47
N MET A 208 -4.72 -6.26 -3.69
CA MET A 208 -5.54 -6.56 -4.85
C MET A 208 -5.01 -7.80 -5.57
N ASP A 209 -5.89 -8.59 -6.18
CA ASP A 209 -5.49 -9.68 -7.05
C ASP A 209 -4.79 -9.18 -8.33
N SER A 210 -4.17 -10.11 -9.08
CA SER A 210 -3.45 -9.79 -10.31
C SER A 210 -4.34 -9.18 -11.39
N ASN A 211 -5.63 -9.53 -11.41
CA ASN A 211 -6.61 -9.01 -12.37
C ASN A 211 -7.21 -7.66 -11.97
N ARG A 212 -6.89 -7.15 -10.77
CA ARG A 212 -7.39 -5.89 -10.22
C ARG A 212 -8.92 -5.83 -10.06
N MET A 213 -9.54 -6.98 -9.79
CA MET A 213 -10.99 -7.14 -9.64
C MET A 213 -11.40 -7.47 -8.20
N ILE A 214 -10.53 -8.13 -7.43
CA ILE A 214 -10.83 -8.57 -6.07
C ILE A 214 -9.83 -7.95 -5.10
N LEU A 215 -10.37 -7.26 -4.09
CA LEU A 215 -9.59 -6.65 -3.02
C LEU A 215 -9.72 -7.48 -1.74
N PHE A 216 -8.59 -7.89 -1.18
CA PHE A 216 -8.49 -8.53 0.12
C PHE A 216 -8.03 -7.49 1.14
N ALA A 217 -8.69 -7.43 2.29
CA ALA A 217 -8.32 -6.52 3.37
C ALA A 217 -8.28 -7.30 4.70
N ASN A 218 -7.28 -7.00 5.52
CA ASN A 218 -7.14 -7.59 6.84
C ASN A 218 -7.56 -6.58 7.92
N CYS A 219 -8.26 -7.05 8.94
CA CYS A 219 -8.70 -6.27 10.09
C CYS A 219 -7.65 -6.38 11.20
#